data_AF-A0A9D1EXJ0-F1
#
_entry.id   AF-A0A9D1EXJ0-F1
#
_cell.length_a   1.000
_cell.length_b   1.000
_cell.length_c   1.000
_cell.angle_alpha   90.00
_cell.angle_beta   90.00
_cell.angle_gamma   90.00
#
_symmetry.space_group_name_H-M   'P 1'
#
loop_
_entity.id
_entity.type
_entity.pdbx_description
1 polymer ?
#
loop_
_entity_poly.entity_id
_entity_poly.type
_entity_poly.pdbx_seq_one_letter_code
_entity_poly.pdbx_strand_id
1 'polypeptide(L)' 'IREKRLKQNKGILLFSYEYDIPNSSIALLEKGKRDVQITTLWKVANAFGMSFSEFAKEIEKRLPKGFKLIDD' A
#
# COMPACT_ATOMS: atom_id res chain seq x y z
N ILE A 1 -4.41 1.21 -1.87
CA ILE A 1 -3.51 2.31 -1.43
C ILE A 1 -3.99 3.66 -1.97
N ARG A 2 -4.03 3.87 -3.29
CA ARG A 2 -4.52 5.13 -3.93
C ARG A 2 -5.81 5.66 -3.34
N GLU A 3 -6.83 4.80 -3.26
CA GLU A 3 -8.15 5.14 -2.70
C GLU A 3 -8.04 5.66 -1.25
N LYS A 4 -7.29 4.98 -0.38
CA LYS A 4 -7.10 5.39 1.03
C LYS A 4 -6.33 6.70 1.15
N ARG A 5 -5.28 6.91 0.33
CA ARG A 5 -4.54 8.18 0.30
C ARG A 5 -5.43 9.35 -0.13
N LEU A 6 -6.26 9.15 -1.16
CA LEU A 6 -7.20 10.19 -1.61
C LEU A 6 -8.28 10.49 -0.56
N LYS A 7 -8.75 9.50 0.21
CA LYS A 7 -9.66 9.71 1.35
C LYS A 7 -9.05 10.57 2.46
N GLN A 8 -7.72 10.64 2.57
CA GLN A 8 -7.02 11.55 3.48
C GLN A 8 -6.82 12.96 2.90
N ASN A 9 -7.31 13.24 1.68
CA ASN A 9 -7.05 14.48 0.93
C ASN A 9 -5.56 14.77 0.70
N LYS A 10 -4.72 13.71 0.58
CA LYS A 10 -3.28 13.86 0.39
C LYS A 10 -2.86 13.55 -1.03
N GLY A 11 -2.05 14.43 -1.63
CA GLY A 11 -1.29 14.12 -2.85
C GLY A 11 -0.16 13.12 -2.58
N ILE A 12 0.45 12.58 -3.64
CA ILE A 12 1.59 11.65 -3.50
C ILE A 12 2.74 12.30 -2.74
N LEU A 13 3.07 13.56 -3.07
CA LEU A 13 4.17 14.29 -2.45
C LEU A 13 4.00 14.42 -0.93
N LEU A 14 2.84 14.93 -0.49
CA LEU A 14 2.56 15.15 0.93
C LEU A 14 2.55 13.82 1.70
N PHE A 15 1.89 12.79 1.17
CA PHE A 15 1.83 11.47 1.80
C PHE A 15 3.22 10.83 1.91
N SER A 16 4.02 10.91 0.86
CA SER A 16 5.36 10.35 0.82
C SER A 16 6.29 11.02 1.83
N TYR A 17 6.19 12.34 1.96
CA TYR A 17 6.98 13.12 2.92
C TYR A 17 6.65 12.76 4.37
N GLU A 18 5.37 12.74 4.75
CA GLU A 18 4.94 12.48 6.14
C GLU A 18 5.34 11.10 6.67
N TYR A 19 5.43 10.11 5.78
CA TYR A 19 5.69 8.72 6.17
C TYR A 19 7.06 8.21 5.73
N ASP A 20 7.94 9.11 5.27
CA ASP A 20 9.29 8.79 4.81
C ASP A 20 9.30 7.63 3.79
N ILE A 21 8.49 7.79 2.74
CA ILE A 21 8.40 6.84 1.63
C ILE A 21 8.80 7.57 0.36
N PRO A 22 9.67 7.03 -0.51
CA PRO A 22 9.99 7.70 -1.77
C PRO A 22 8.75 7.94 -2.64
N ASN A 23 8.59 9.15 -3.19
CA ASN A 23 7.50 9.52 -4.10
C ASN A 23 7.32 8.49 -5.23
N SER A 24 8.43 8.05 -5.82
CA SER A 24 8.45 7.07 -6.90
C SER A 24 7.91 5.71 -6.45
N SER A 25 8.17 5.30 -5.20
CA SER A 25 7.63 4.08 -4.63
C SER A 25 6.12 4.13 -4.52
N ILE A 26 5.54 5.20 -3.96
CA ILE A 26 4.07 5.36 -3.90
C ILE A 26 3.46 5.42 -5.31
N ALA A 27 4.05 6.20 -6.21
CA ALA A 27 3.53 6.37 -7.57
C ALA A 27 3.52 5.06 -8.38
N LEU A 28 4.54 4.22 -8.23
CA LEU A 28 4.62 2.93 -8.91
C LEU A 28 3.79 1.86 -8.20
N LEU A 29 3.76 1.85 -6.86
CA LEU A 29 2.96 0.95 -6.05
C LEU A 29 1.46 1.12 -6.33
N GLU A 30 0.97 2.36 -6.41
CA GLU A 30 -0.43 2.62 -6.75
C GLU A 30 -0.82 2.21 -8.17
N LYS A 31 0.16 2.05 -9.06
CA LYS A 31 -0.03 1.56 -10.43
C LYS A 31 0.20 0.05 -10.56
N GLY A 32 0.57 -0.64 -9.47
CA GLY A 32 0.95 -2.05 -9.52
C GLY A 32 2.22 -2.32 -10.33
N LYS A 33 3.11 -1.33 -10.49
CA LYS A 33 4.32 -1.40 -11.32
C LYS A 33 5.62 -1.63 -10.54
N ARG A 34 5.52 -1.83 -9.22
CA ARG A 34 6.66 -2.05 -8.36
C ARG A 34 6.31 -3.08 -7.31
N ASP A 35 7.14 -4.11 -7.24
CA ASP A 35 7.23 -4.96 -6.06
C ASP A 35 7.98 -4.17 -4.98
N VAL A 36 7.41 -4.12 -3.78
CA VAL A 36 7.90 -3.28 -2.68
C VAL A 36 8.31 -4.16 -1.51
N GLN A 37 9.32 -3.71 -0.78
CA GLN A 37 9.74 -4.36 0.44
C GLN A 37 8.62 -4.32 1.50
N ILE A 38 8.56 -5.34 2.34
CA ILE A 38 7.59 -5.43 3.44
C ILE A 38 7.65 -4.21 4.38
N THR A 39 8.84 -3.64 4.59
CA THR A 39 9.03 -2.41 5.36
C THR A 39 8.27 -1.22 4.79
N THR A 40 8.18 -1.10 3.46
CA THR A 40 7.40 -0.05 2.78
C THR A 40 5.92 -0.27 2.99
N LEU A 41 5.45 -1.51 2.86
CA LEU A 41 4.05 -1.86 3.14
C LEU A 41 3.67 -1.58 4.60
N TRP A 42 4.60 -1.79 5.53
CA TRP A 42 4.42 -1.47 6.95
C TRP A 42 4.28 0.03 7.20
N LYS A 43 5.13 0.85 6.59
CA LYS A 43 5.00 2.32 6.62
C LYS A 43 3.63 2.76 6.08
N VAL A 44 3.16 2.15 4.98
CA VAL A 44 1.84 2.42 4.41
C VAL A 44 0.69 2.00 5.33
N ALA A 45 0.79 0.85 6.02
CA ALA A 45 -0.21 0.42 6.99
C ALA A 45 -0.33 1.43 8.14
N ASN A 46 0.80 1.82 8.73
CA ASN A 46 0.86 2.82 9.80
C ASN A 46 0.33 4.18 9.33
N ALA A 47 0.63 4.58 8.09
CA ALA A 47 0.11 5.81 7.48
C ALA A 47 -1.43 5.85 7.36
N PHE A 48 -2.05 4.68 7.29
CA PHE A 48 -3.50 4.54 7.29
C PHE A 48 -4.09 4.28 8.68
N GLY A 49 -3.27 4.36 9.74
CA GLY A 49 -3.70 4.04 11.11
C GLY A 49 -4.06 2.58 11.30
N MET A 50 -3.47 1.68 10.51
CA MET A 50 -3.75 0.26 10.52
C MET A 50 -2.52 -0.51 11.03
N SER A 51 -2.76 -1.59 11.76
CA SER A 51 -1.74 -2.62 11.91
C SER A 51 -1.47 -3.30 10.56
N PHE A 52 -0.28 -3.90 10.42
CA PHE A 52 0.08 -4.59 9.19
C PHE A 52 -0.86 -5.77 8.86
N SER A 53 -1.36 -6.47 9.88
CA SER A 53 -2.29 -7.59 9.70
C SER A 53 -3.66 -7.13 9.17
N GLU A 54 -4.17 -5.99 9.62
CA GLU A 54 -5.39 -5.39 9.07
C GLU A 54 -5.19 -4.96 7.62
N PHE A 55 -4.01 -4.42 7.30
CA PHE A 55 -3.66 -4.03 5.94
C PHE A 55 -3.60 -5.25 5.00
N ALA A 56 -2.97 -6.34 5.44
CA ALA A 56 -2.93 -7.60 4.69
C ALA A 56 -4.34 -8.17 4.46
N LYS A 57 -5.19 -8.22 5.50
CA LYS A 57 -6.59 -8.68 5.39
C LYS A 57 -7.40 -7.83 4.41
N GLU A 58 -7.18 -6.52 4.37
CA GLU A 58 -7.84 -5.62 3.43
C GLU A 58 -7.43 -5.89 1.97
N ILE A 59 -6.18 -6.30 1.74
CA ILE A 59 -5.71 -6.74 0.42
C ILE A 59 -6.39 -8.06 0.05
N GLU A 60 -6.36 -9.05 0.93
CA GLU A 60 -6.95 -10.37 0.69
C GLU A 60 -8.45 -10.31 0.34
N LYS A 61 -9.22 -9.42 0.98
CA LYS A 61 -10.63 -9.19 0.65
C LYS A 61 -10.88 -8.75 -0.79
N ARG A 62 -9.88 -8.16 -1.44
CA ARG A 62 -9.95 -7.66 -2.82
C ARG A 62 -9.37 -8.64 -3.84
N LEU A 63 -8.70 -9.70 -3.37
CA LEU A 63 -8.15 -10.74 -4.22
C LEU A 63 -9.25 -11.77 -4.59
N PRO A 64 -9.14 -12.42 -5.76
CA PRO A 64 -10.02 -13.53 -6.11
C PRO A 64 -9.98 -14.65 -5.07
N LYS A 65 -11.09 -15.39 -4.92
CA LYS A 65 -11.14 -16.55 -4.03
C LYS A 65 -10.11 -17.59 -4.48
N GLY A 66 -9.26 -18.03 -3.55
CA GLY A 66 -8.21 -19.01 -3.83
C GLY A 66 -7.00 -18.45 -4.57
N PHE A 67 -6.81 -17.12 -4.59
CA PHE A 67 -5.64 -16.49 -5.19
C PHE A 67 -4.35 -17.07 -4.62
N LYS A 68 -3.45 -17.47 -5.52
CA LYS A 68 -2.05 -17.79 -5.22
C LYS A 68 -1.16 -16.86 -6.03
N LEU A 69 -0.06 -16.40 -5.42
CA LEU A 69 0.90 -15.51 -6.08
C LEU A 69 1.77 -16.25 -7.10
N ILE A 70 2.02 -17.53 -6.83
CA ILE A 70 2.73 -18.46 -7.69
C ILE A 70 1.80 -19.64 -7.93
N ASP A 71 1.77 -20.13 -9.16
CA ASP A 71 1.16 -21.42 -9.47
C ASP A 71 2.11 -22.52 -8.98
N ASP A 72 1.53 -23.60 -8.42
CA ASP A 72 2.32 -24.78 -8.00
C ASP A 72 2.88 -25.54 -9.22
#